data_AF-A0A835IU97-F1
#
_entry.id   AF-A0A835IU97-F1
#
_cell.length_a   1.000
_cell.length_b   1.000
_cell.length_c   1.000
_cell.angle_alpha   90.00
_cell.angle_beta   90.00
_cell.angle_gamma   90.00
#
_symmetry.space_group_name_H-M   'P 1'
#
loop_
_entity.id
_entity.type
_entity.pdbx_description
1 polymer ?
#
loop_
_entity_poly.entity_id
_entity_poly.type
_entity_poly.pdbx_seq_one_letter_code
_entity_poly.pdbx_strand_id
1 'polypeptide(L)'
;MRSGRMQRAEDIPLVLEWYKEHCDPSCPVKVRVSHQKLLKCFVMNELHSRTPKAQKKKRLLRSLKATKFFQTTQLDWAEAGLQVCKQGYNMLNLLIHRKNLNYLHLDYNFNLKPVKTLTTKARKKSRFGNAFHLCHEILRLTKLVVDANIQFRWGM
;
A
#
# COMPACT_ATOMS: atom_id res chain seq x y z
N MET A 1 20.26 21.14 18.72
CA MET A 1 19.08 21.52 19.53
C MET A 1 18.93 20.49 20.66
N ARG A 2 18.72 20.87 21.92
CA ARG A 2 18.65 19.93 23.07
C ARG A 2 17.22 19.45 23.42
N SER A 3 16.19 20.01 22.78
CA SER A 3 14.78 19.65 22.94
C SER A 3 13.99 19.97 21.66
N GLY A 4 12.91 19.23 21.37
CA GLY A 4 12.09 19.40 20.16
C GLY A 4 10.69 18.74 20.25
N ARG A 5 9.88 18.87 19.19
CA ARG A 5 8.55 18.23 19.09
C ARG A 5 8.67 16.84 18.46
N MET A 6 7.77 15.92 18.83
CA MET A 6 7.63 14.64 18.14
C MET A 6 7.04 14.83 16.75
N GLN A 7 7.52 14.04 15.80
CA GLN A 7 7.04 13.98 14.40
C GLN A 7 6.67 12.53 14.07
N ARG A 8 5.88 12.33 13.01
CA ARG A 8 5.62 10.96 12.52
C ARG A 8 6.88 10.42 11.85
N ALA A 9 7.04 9.10 11.84
CA ALA A 9 8.17 8.47 11.17
C ALA A 9 8.24 8.83 9.67
N GLU A 10 7.07 8.97 9.02
CA GLU A 10 7.00 9.32 7.59
C GLU A 10 7.34 10.79 7.30
N ASP A 11 7.33 11.66 8.31
CA ASP A 11 7.62 13.10 8.15
C ASP A 11 9.13 13.41 8.22
N ILE A 12 9.98 12.40 8.40
CA ILE A 12 11.43 12.53 8.52
C ILE A 12 12.10 12.09 7.21
N PRO A 13 12.45 13.00 6.30
CA PRO A 13 13.00 12.64 5.00
C PRO A 13 14.52 12.50 5.08
N LEU A 14 15.00 11.35 5.54
CA LEU A 14 16.43 11.06 5.77
C LEU A 14 17.33 11.31 4.55
N VAL A 15 16.78 11.17 3.34
CA VAL A 15 17.53 11.30 2.08
C VAL A 15 17.35 12.66 1.39
N LEU A 16 16.60 13.60 2.00
CA LEU A 16 16.27 14.89 1.40
C LEU A 16 17.50 15.71 1.03
N GLU A 17 18.45 15.81 1.95
CA GLU A 17 19.64 16.65 1.75
C GLU A 17 20.56 16.09 0.66
N TRP A 18 20.61 14.76 0.50
CA TRP A 18 21.44 14.11 -0.51
C TRP A 18 21.11 14.56 -1.93
N TYR A 19 19.82 14.70 -2.27
CA TYR A 19 19.42 15.11 -3.62
C TYR A 19 19.21 16.62 -3.79
N LYS A 20 19.35 17.40 -2.72
CA LYS A 20 19.40 18.87 -2.79
C LYS A 20 20.79 19.38 -3.13
N GLU A 21 21.83 18.65 -2.71
CA GLU A 21 23.21 18.94 -3.10
C GLU A 21 23.44 18.65 -4.59
N HIS A 22 24.50 19.20 -5.18
CA HIS A 22 24.83 18.91 -6.56
C HIS A 22 25.39 17.48 -6.68
N CYS A 23 24.86 16.72 -7.63
CA CYS A 23 25.37 15.37 -7.93
C CYS A 23 26.78 15.47 -8.54
N ASP A 24 27.71 14.62 -8.08
CA ASP A 24 29.07 14.54 -8.62
C ASP A 24 29.04 14.23 -10.14
N PRO A 25 29.72 15.03 -10.99
CA PRO A 25 29.86 14.74 -12.42
C PRO A 25 30.43 13.36 -12.75
N SER A 26 31.22 12.75 -11.85
CA SER A 26 31.78 11.40 -12.02
C SER A 26 30.70 10.30 -12.00
N CYS A 27 29.53 10.58 -11.43
CA CYS A 27 28.46 9.60 -11.30
C CYS A 27 27.90 9.16 -12.67
N PRO A 28 27.52 7.88 -12.81
CA PRO A 28 26.88 7.37 -14.02
C PRO A 28 25.63 8.18 -14.39
N VAL A 29 25.36 8.30 -15.69
CA VAL A 29 24.20 9.06 -16.21
C VAL A 29 22.87 8.67 -15.54
N LYS A 30 22.66 7.38 -15.27
CA LYS A 30 21.45 6.87 -14.58
C LYS A 30 21.25 7.47 -13.18
N VAL A 31 22.32 7.73 -12.45
CA VAL A 31 22.30 8.33 -11.11
C VAL A 31 21.98 9.81 -11.24
N ARG A 32 22.68 10.52 -12.12
CA ARG A 32 22.44 11.96 -12.36
C ARG A 32 21.00 12.25 -12.80
N VAL A 33 20.41 11.40 -13.65
CA VAL A 33 19.00 11.50 -14.05
C VAL A 33 18.05 11.23 -12.88
N SER A 34 18.38 10.29 -12.00
CA SER A 34 17.57 10.00 -10.79
C SER A 34 17.57 11.19 -9.83
N HIS A 35 18.74 11.81 -9.64
CA HIS A 35 18.92 13.03 -8.86
C HIS A 35 18.04 14.17 -9.37
N GLN A 36 18.07 14.42 -10.70
CA GLN A 36 17.22 15.42 -11.35
C GLN A 36 15.72 15.14 -11.15
N LYS A 37 15.29 13.87 -11.21
CA LYS A 37 13.89 13.50 -10.99
C LYS A 37 13.43 13.77 -9.55
N LEU A 38 14.25 13.43 -8.56
CA LEU A 38 13.96 13.71 -7.14
C LEU A 38 13.88 15.21 -6.88
N LEU A 39 14.86 15.98 -7.38
CA LEU A 39 14.87 17.43 -7.25
C LEU A 39 13.66 18.08 -7.95
N LYS A 40 13.27 17.59 -9.14
CA LYS A 40 12.05 18.03 -9.82
C LYS A 40 10.80 17.82 -8.97
N CYS A 41 10.63 16.64 -8.36
CA CYS A 41 9.50 16.36 -7.47
C CYS A 41 9.50 17.30 -6.26
N PHE A 42 10.65 17.54 -5.64
CA PHE A 42 10.79 18.48 -4.53
C PHE A 42 10.39 19.90 -4.93
N VAL A 43 10.97 20.45 -6.00
CA VAL A 43 10.66 21.81 -6.48
C VAL A 43 9.17 21.95 -6.84
N MET A 44 8.58 20.95 -7.51
CA MET A 44 7.15 20.98 -7.83
C MET A 44 6.25 20.98 -6.58
N ASN A 45 6.65 20.28 -5.52
CA ASN A 45 5.92 20.26 -4.25
C ASN A 45 6.02 21.60 -3.50
N GLU A 46 7.20 22.20 -3.46
CA GLU A 46 7.42 23.52 -2.84
C GLU A 46 6.70 24.64 -3.60
N LEU A 47 6.80 24.65 -4.93
CA LEU A 47 6.18 25.65 -5.80
C LEU A 47 4.66 25.69 -5.69
N HIS A 48 4.03 24.52 -5.54
CA HIS A 48 2.57 24.39 -5.44
C HIS A 48 2.09 24.15 -4.01
N SER A 49 2.93 24.42 -3.02
CA SER A 49 2.57 24.28 -1.61
C SER A 49 1.41 25.24 -1.27
N ARG A 50 0.41 24.72 -0.56
CA ARG A 50 -0.77 25.50 -0.13
C ARG A 50 -1.02 25.25 1.34
N THR A 51 -1.31 26.33 2.07
CA THR A 51 -1.70 26.22 3.48
C THR A 51 -2.92 25.30 3.61
N PRO A 52 -2.88 24.30 4.51
CA PRO A 52 -4.02 23.41 4.72
C PRO A 52 -5.27 24.19 5.09
N LYS A 53 -6.39 23.90 4.43
CA LYS A 53 -7.69 24.49 4.79
C LYS A 53 -8.13 23.97 6.15
N ALA A 54 -8.72 24.84 6.98
CA ALA A 54 -9.38 24.40 8.19
C ALA A 54 -10.51 23.41 7.84
N GLN A 55 -10.49 22.22 8.44
CA GLN A 55 -11.46 21.16 8.19
C GLN A 55 -11.89 20.53 9.52
N LYS A 56 -13.15 20.08 9.60
CA LYS A 56 -13.64 19.31 10.75
C LYS A 56 -12.92 17.96 10.82
N LYS A 57 -12.24 17.69 11.93
CA LYS A 57 -11.47 16.44 12.12
C LYS A 57 -12.41 15.23 12.18
N LYS A 58 -12.43 14.39 11.14
CA LYS A 58 -13.12 13.09 11.13
C LYS A 58 -12.18 12.02 11.71
N ARG A 59 -12.47 11.53 12.92
CA ARG A 59 -11.66 10.51 13.60
C ARG A 59 -12.25 9.12 13.41
N LEU A 60 -12.10 8.55 12.21
CA LEU A 60 -12.73 7.27 11.82
C LEU A 60 -12.56 6.16 12.85
N LEU A 61 -11.33 5.86 13.27
CA LEU A 61 -11.06 4.79 14.24
C LEU A 61 -11.71 5.05 15.61
N ARG A 62 -11.79 6.32 16.05
CA ARG A 62 -12.49 6.68 17.30
C ARG A 62 -13.99 6.46 17.16
N SER A 63 -14.57 6.80 16.00
CA SER A 63 -15.98 6.57 15.72
C SER A 63 -16.32 5.07 15.65
N LEU A 64 -15.49 4.25 15.01
CA LEU A 64 -15.68 2.80 14.95
C LEU A 64 -15.60 2.15 16.33
N LYS A 65 -14.59 2.53 17.13
CA LYS A 65 -14.41 2.05 18.51
C LYS A 65 -15.59 2.36 19.44
N ALA A 66 -16.36 3.41 19.17
CA ALA A 66 -17.52 3.77 19.98
C ALA A 66 -18.73 2.84 19.75
N THR A 67 -18.71 2.02 18.69
CA THR A 67 -19.79 1.07 18.40
C THR A 67 -19.53 -0.28 19.06
N LYS A 68 -20.59 -1.06 19.33
CA LYS A 68 -20.48 -2.41 19.91
C LYS A 68 -19.77 -3.45 19.02
N PHE A 69 -19.61 -3.16 17.74
CA PHE A 69 -19.07 -4.10 16.74
C PHE A 69 -17.54 -4.17 16.71
N PHE A 70 -16.85 -3.18 17.31
CA PHE A 70 -15.39 -3.10 17.27
C PHE A 70 -14.82 -3.13 18.68
N GLN A 71 -13.89 -4.06 18.91
CA GLN A 71 -13.15 -4.21 20.16
C GLN A 71 -11.69 -3.77 20.00
N THR A 72 -10.99 -3.52 21.10
CA THR A 72 -9.57 -3.17 21.10
C THR A 72 -8.77 -4.27 21.79
N THR A 73 -7.67 -4.69 21.19
CA THR A 73 -6.69 -5.63 21.77
C THR A 73 -5.28 -5.18 21.39
N GLN A 74 -4.26 -5.78 22.02
CA GLN A 74 -2.86 -5.63 21.65
C GLN A 74 -2.40 -6.93 20.97
N LEU A 75 -1.74 -6.79 19.83
CA LEU A 75 -1.27 -7.91 19.01
C LEU A 75 0.12 -7.59 18.47
N ASP A 76 0.86 -8.65 18.16
CA ASP A 76 2.11 -8.54 17.43
C ASP A 76 1.87 -8.00 16.00
N TRP A 77 2.81 -7.21 15.47
CA TRP A 77 2.66 -6.57 14.16
C TRP A 77 2.54 -7.61 13.04
N ALA A 78 3.33 -8.69 13.09
CA ALA A 78 3.28 -9.70 12.03
C ALA A 78 1.99 -10.53 12.14
N GLU A 79 1.50 -10.80 13.35
CA GLU A 79 0.19 -11.42 13.55
C GLU A 79 -0.93 -10.55 12.96
N ALA A 80 -0.95 -9.26 13.26
CA ALA A 80 -1.91 -8.32 12.67
C ALA A 80 -1.79 -8.27 11.13
N GLY A 81 -0.56 -8.28 10.59
CA GLY A 81 -0.31 -8.33 9.15
C GLY A 81 -0.88 -9.58 8.48
N LEU A 82 -0.69 -10.76 9.08
CA LEU A 82 -1.27 -12.02 8.60
C LEU A 82 -2.80 -11.99 8.63
N GLN A 83 -3.39 -11.43 9.70
CA GLN A 83 -4.84 -11.26 9.79
C GLN A 83 -5.38 -10.34 8.69
N VAL A 84 -4.73 -9.21 8.41
CA VAL A 84 -5.09 -8.30 7.31
C VAL A 84 -5.03 -8.99 5.96
N CYS A 85 -3.96 -9.76 5.69
CA CYS A 85 -3.83 -10.52 4.45
C CYS A 85 -4.96 -11.55 4.28
N LYS A 86 -5.28 -12.31 5.35
CA LYS A 86 -6.38 -13.28 5.34
C LYS A 86 -7.74 -12.62 5.13
N GLN A 87 -8.01 -11.51 5.79
CA GLN A 87 -9.26 -10.75 5.63
C GLN A 87 -9.38 -10.18 4.22
N GLY A 88 -8.31 -9.61 3.67
CA GLY A 88 -8.26 -9.11 2.29
C GLY A 88 -8.51 -10.19 1.26
N TYR A 89 -7.88 -11.36 1.41
CA TYR A 89 -8.12 -12.53 0.57
C TYR A 89 -9.59 -12.95 0.58
N ASN A 90 -10.16 -13.13 1.77
CA ASN A 90 -11.56 -13.53 1.94
C ASN A 90 -12.51 -12.51 1.33
N MET A 91 -12.28 -11.21 1.55
CA MET A 91 -13.09 -10.14 0.98
C MET A 91 -13.10 -10.18 -0.55
N LEU A 92 -11.93 -10.29 -1.19
CA LEU A 92 -11.84 -10.36 -2.65
C LEU A 92 -12.45 -11.66 -3.19
N ASN A 93 -12.23 -12.78 -2.51
CA ASN A 93 -12.78 -14.06 -2.92
C ASN A 93 -14.33 -14.07 -2.82
N LEU A 94 -14.88 -13.49 -1.76
CA LEU A 94 -16.33 -13.28 -1.62
C LEU A 94 -16.90 -12.43 -2.77
N LEU A 95 -16.18 -11.40 -3.23
CA LEU A 95 -16.61 -10.60 -4.39
C LEU A 95 -16.59 -11.40 -5.70
N ILE A 96 -15.59 -12.27 -5.91
CA ILE A 96 -15.50 -13.16 -7.07
C ILE A 96 -16.69 -14.14 -7.08
N HIS A 97 -16.98 -14.77 -5.94
CA HIS A 97 -18.12 -15.68 -5.78
C HIS A 97 -19.46 -14.96 -5.91
N ARG A 98 -19.61 -13.76 -5.35
CA ARG A 98 -20.83 -12.95 -5.50
C ARG A 98 -21.13 -12.60 -6.96
N LYS A 99 -20.10 -12.44 -7.80
CA LYS A 99 -20.25 -12.25 -9.26
C LYS A 99 -20.43 -13.57 -10.04
N ASN A 100 -20.44 -14.71 -9.34
CA ASN A 100 -20.56 -16.05 -9.90
C ASN A 100 -19.50 -16.31 -10.99
N LEU A 101 -18.23 -16.10 -10.63
CA LEU A 101 -17.05 -16.25 -11.50
C LEU A 101 -16.23 -17.48 -11.09
N ASN A 102 -16.86 -18.66 -11.05
CA ASN A 102 -16.25 -19.92 -10.56
C ASN A 102 -15.07 -20.44 -11.43
N TYR A 103 -14.78 -19.76 -12.53
CA TYR A 103 -13.67 -20.04 -13.44
C TYR A 103 -12.48 -19.10 -13.22
N LEU A 104 -12.53 -18.25 -12.21
CA LEU A 104 -11.41 -17.48 -11.70
C LEU A 104 -11.00 -17.99 -10.32
N HIS A 105 -9.70 -18.12 -10.12
CA HIS A 105 -9.11 -18.50 -8.85
C HIS A 105 -8.19 -17.37 -8.38
N LEU A 106 -8.41 -16.93 -7.14
CA LEU A 106 -7.48 -16.07 -6.41
C LEU A 106 -6.62 -16.96 -5.52
N ASP A 107 -5.31 -16.97 -5.75
CA ASP A 107 -4.37 -17.68 -4.88
C ASP A 107 -3.98 -16.83 -3.66
N TYR A 108 -3.33 -17.45 -2.67
CA TYR A 108 -2.94 -16.79 -1.41
C TYR A 108 -1.87 -15.71 -1.56
N ASN A 109 -1.21 -15.63 -2.72
CA ASN A 109 -0.27 -14.57 -3.06
C ASN A 109 -0.95 -13.45 -3.85
N PHE A 110 -2.28 -13.43 -3.88
CA PHE A 110 -3.09 -12.48 -4.64
C PHE A 110 -2.72 -12.49 -6.13
N ASN A 111 -2.59 -13.67 -6.74
CA ASN A 111 -2.66 -13.79 -8.19
C ASN A 111 -4.05 -14.28 -8.59
N LEU A 112 -4.66 -13.55 -9.52
CA LEU A 112 -5.94 -13.92 -10.11
C LEU A 112 -5.71 -14.66 -11.43
N LYS A 113 -6.05 -15.96 -11.48
CA LYS A 113 -5.79 -16.83 -12.62
C LYS A 113 -7.09 -17.48 -13.12
N PRO A 114 -7.28 -17.63 -14.44
CA PRO A 114 -8.37 -18.46 -14.96
C PRO A 114 -8.09 -19.94 -14.67
N VAL A 115 -9.10 -20.68 -14.22
CA VAL A 115 -8.99 -22.13 -13.96
C VAL A 115 -9.11 -22.94 -15.26
N LYS A 116 -9.74 -22.35 -16.29
CA LYS A 116 -9.93 -22.95 -17.61
C LYS A 116 -9.93 -21.87 -18.69
N THR A 117 -9.76 -22.28 -19.94
CA THR A 117 -9.88 -21.39 -21.09
C THR A 117 -11.27 -20.74 -21.12
N LEU A 118 -11.29 -19.41 -21.15
CA LEU A 118 -12.51 -18.63 -21.05
C LEU A 118 -13.09 -18.32 -22.43
N THR A 119 -14.39 -18.58 -22.59
CA THR A 119 -15.15 -18.09 -23.75
C THR A 119 -15.19 -16.56 -23.77
N THR A 120 -15.48 -15.98 -24.94
CA THR A 120 -15.65 -14.52 -25.08
C THR A 120 -16.69 -13.95 -24.09
N LYS A 121 -17.79 -14.68 -23.86
CA LYS A 121 -18.82 -14.34 -22.86
C LYS A 121 -18.25 -14.33 -21.44
N ALA A 122 -17.50 -15.38 -21.06
CA ALA A 122 -16.89 -15.47 -19.74
C ALA A 122 -15.82 -14.38 -19.53
N ARG A 123 -15.00 -14.08 -20.54
CA ARG A 123 -14.02 -12.97 -20.51
C ARG A 123 -14.69 -11.61 -20.30
N LYS A 124 -15.78 -11.33 -21.02
CA LYS A 124 -16.55 -10.09 -20.85
C LYS A 124 -17.15 -9.99 -19.43
N LYS A 125 -17.74 -11.09 -18.93
CA LYS A 125 -18.36 -11.13 -17.59
C LYS A 125 -17.34 -10.99 -16.44
N SER A 126 -16.16 -11.57 -16.60
CA SER A 126 -15.10 -11.56 -15.58
C SER A 126 -14.25 -10.29 -15.54
N ARG A 127 -14.49 -9.33 -16.44
CA ARG A 127 -13.76 -8.06 -16.45
C ARG A 127 -14.09 -7.27 -15.18
N PHE A 128 -13.14 -7.23 -14.26
CA PHE A 128 -13.21 -6.36 -13.09
C PHE A 128 -12.80 -4.93 -13.46
N GLY A 129 -13.29 -3.97 -12.68
CA GLY A 129 -12.94 -2.56 -12.85
C GLY A 129 -11.66 -2.19 -12.12
N ASN A 130 -11.15 -1.00 -12.39
CA ASN A 130 -9.89 -0.49 -11.82
C ASN A 130 -9.88 -0.49 -10.30
N ALA A 131 -11.00 -0.22 -9.63
CA ALA A 131 -11.07 -0.22 -8.16
C ALA A 131 -10.75 -1.60 -7.56
N PHE A 132 -11.23 -2.68 -8.18
CA PHE A 132 -10.92 -4.05 -7.76
C PHE A 132 -9.44 -4.35 -7.96
N HIS A 133 -8.90 -4.03 -9.14
CA HIS A 133 -7.49 -4.28 -9.45
C HIS A 133 -6.54 -3.45 -8.58
N LEU A 134 -6.87 -2.19 -8.29
CA LEU A 134 -6.10 -1.34 -7.39
C LEU A 134 -6.07 -1.91 -5.97
N CYS A 135 -7.23 -2.30 -5.43
CA CYS A 135 -7.32 -2.93 -4.11
C CYS A 135 -6.56 -4.26 -4.06
N HIS A 136 -6.66 -5.06 -5.12
CA HIS A 136 -5.92 -6.30 -5.29
C HIS A 136 -4.40 -6.09 -5.25
N GLU A 137 -3.87 -5.13 -6.00
CA GLU A 137 -2.43 -4.85 -6.00
C GLU A 137 -1.94 -4.26 -4.67
N ILE A 138 -2.74 -3.45 -3.98
CA ILE A 138 -2.41 -2.96 -2.63
C ILE A 138 -2.30 -4.13 -1.64
N LEU A 139 -3.24 -5.08 -1.70
CA LEU A 139 -3.20 -6.27 -0.86
C LEU A 139 -2.03 -7.19 -1.20
N ARG A 140 -1.70 -7.33 -2.48
CA ARG A 140 -0.51 -8.06 -2.94
C ARG A 140 0.79 -7.44 -2.41
N LEU A 141 0.94 -6.12 -2.50
CA LEU A 141 2.09 -5.41 -1.94
C LEU A 141 2.16 -5.60 -0.42
N THR A 142 1.02 -5.48 0.26
CA THR A 142 0.92 -5.70 1.72
C THR A 142 1.39 -7.12 2.09
N LYS A 143 0.93 -8.13 1.35
CA LYS A 143 1.33 -9.53 1.53
C LYS A 143 2.83 -9.72 1.39
N LEU A 144 3.46 -9.15 0.36
CA LEU A 144 4.90 -9.25 0.15
C LEU A 144 5.70 -8.67 1.32
N VAL A 145 5.31 -7.49 1.82
CA VAL A 145 6.00 -6.85 2.97
C VAL A 145 5.81 -7.68 4.24
N VAL A 146 4.61 -8.19 4.50
CA VAL A 146 4.33 -9.05 5.66
C VAL A 146 5.13 -10.34 5.58
N ASP A 147 5.14 -11.01 4.43
CA ASP A 147 5.87 -12.28 4.23
C ASP A 147 7.37 -12.14 4.48
N ALA A 148 7.99 -11.04 4.01
CA ALA A 148 9.41 -10.80 4.25
C ALA A 148 9.74 -10.72 5.76
N ASN A 149 8.85 -10.10 6.53
CA ASN A 149 9.00 -10.04 7.99
C ASN A 149 8.72 -11.40 8.66
N ILE A 150 7.83 -12.21 8.11
CA ILE A 150 7.60 -13.58 8.60
C ILE A 150 8.81 -14.47 8.32
N GLN A 151 9.40 -14.38 7.12
CA GLN A 151 10.63 -15.10 6.76
C GLN A 151 11.77 -14.76 7.72
N PHE A 152 12.00 -13.46 7.96
CA PHE A 152 12.98 -12.99 8.94
C PHE A 152 12.76 -13.61 10.33
N ARG A 153 11.51 -13.68 10.80
CA ARG A 153 11.18 -14.26 12.11
C ARG A 153 11.32 -15.77 12.16
N TRP A 154 11.19 -16.44 11.02
CA TRP A 154 11.47 -17.87 10.87
C TRP A 154 12.96 -18.18 10.71
N GLY A 155 13.82 -17.16 10.65
CA GLY A 155 15.27 -17.33 10.50
C GLY A 155 15.69 -17.71 9.08
N MET A 156 14.86 -17.41 8.08
CA MET A 156 15.13 -17.63 6.66
C MET A 156 15.46 -16.33 5.93
#